data_AF-A0A3D4DAJ6-F1
#
_entry.id   AF-A0A3D4DAJ6-F1
#
_cell.length_a   1.000
_cell.length_b   1.000
_cell.length_c   1.000
_cell.angle_alpha   90.00
_cell.angle_beta   90.00
_cell.angle_gamma   90.00
#
_symmetry.space_group_name_H-M   'P 1'
#
loop_
_entity.id
_entity.type
_entity.pdbx_description
1 polymer ?
#
loop_
_entity_poly.entity_id
_entity_poly.type
_entity_poly.pdbx_seq_one_letter_code
_entity_poly.pdbx_strand_id
1 'polypeptide(L)'
;MNMRQTFYEFCMLHERTNLLKQWDESRNFPLTPDTVSYGSKKKVRWTCENGHSWQTTVHVRSEGSGCPYCAGRKVLPGFNDLGTLYPDVAAQWDREKNGPLSPRDVSTGSKILI
;
A
#
# COMPACT_ATOMS: atom_id res chain seq x y z
N MET A 1 25.29 -9.30 18.69
CA MET A 1 24.41 -9.56 17.53
C MET A 1 24.84 -8.60 16.42
N ASN A 2 25.43 -9.09 15.33
CA ASN A 2 25.73 -8.24 14.18
C ASN A 2 24.40 -7.80 13.56
N MET A 3 24.00 -6.56 13.79
CA MET A 3 22.91 -5.98 13.03
C MET A 3 23.40 -5.90 11.59
N ARG A 4 22.85 -6.77 10.73
CA ARG A 4 22.82 -6.53 9.28
C ARG A 4 22.31 -5.10 9.09
N GLN A 5 22.98 -4.33 8.24
CA GLN A 5 22.66 -2.97 7.80
C GLN A 5 21.25 -2.47 8.17
N THR A 6 21.16 -1.30 8.80
CA THR A 6 19.85 -0.69 9.12
C THR A 6 19.04 -0.42 7.86
N PHE A 7 17.73 -0.24 8.00
CA PHE A 7 16.89 0.12 6.86
C PHE A 7 17.29 1.48 6.29
N TYR A 8 17.70 2.43 7.14
CA TYR A 8 18.26 3.70 6.69
C TYR A 8 19.52 3.51 5.84
N GLU A 9 20.53 2.81 6.36
CA GLU A 9 21.81 2.55 5.68
C GLU A 9 21.60 1.81 4.35
N PHE A 10 20.69 0.82 4.31
CA PHE A 10 20.32 0.11 3.09
C PHE A 10 19.73 1.06 2.04
N CYS A 11 18.81 1.94 2.44
CA CYS A 11 18.21 2.90 1.52
C CYS A 11 19.25 3.86 0.95
N MET A 12 20.19 4.32 1.77
CA MET A 12 21.27 5.20 1.32
C MET A 12 22.23 4.49 0.37
N LEU A 13 22.68 3.28 0.71
CA LEU A 13 23.62 2.49 -0.10
C LEU A 13 23.07 2.13 -1.49
N HIS A 14 21.76 1.89 -1.58
CA HIS A 14 21.09 1.46 -2.81
C HIS A 14 20.28 2.57 -3.50
N GLU A 15 20.48 3.84 -3.10
CA GLU A 15 19.77 5.00 -3.67
C GLU A 15 18.23 4.90 -3.60
N ARG A 16 17.70 4.20 -2.58
CA ARG A 16 16.27 3.98 -2.35
C ARG A 16 15.67 4.96 -1.34
N THR A 17 16.05 6.23 -1.45
CA THR A 17 15.59 7.29 -0.52
C THR A 17 14.09 7.52 -0.58
N ASN A 18 13.43 7.14 -1.68
CA ASN A 18 11.97 7.12 -1.80
C ASN A 18 11.31 6.23 -0.72
N LEU A 19 11.96 5.15 -0.28
CA LEU A 19 11.39 4.30 0.78
C LEU A 19 11.39 5.03 2.13
N LEU A 20 12.43 5.83 2.42
CA LEU A 20 12.51 6.66 3.61
C LEU A 20 11.44 7.76 3.59
N LYS A 21 11.24 8.42 2.45
CA LYS A 21 10.17 9.41 2.28
C LYS A 21 8.77 8.83 2.52
N GLN A 22 8.60 7.53 2.24
CA GLN A 22 7.33 6.84 2.43
C GLN A 22 7.15 6.29 3.85
N TRP A 23 8.16 6.36 4.71
CA TRP A 23 8.05 5.91 6.10
C TRP A 23 7.18 6.88 6.91
N ASP A 24 6.19 6.35 7.62
CA ASP A 24 5.35 7.19 8.49
C ASP A 24 5.89 7.26 9.91
N GLU A 25 6.70 8.28 10.21
CA GLU A 25 7.37 8.42 11.51
C GLU A 25 6.40 8.42 12.68
N SER A 26 5.34 9.23 12.60
CA SER A 26 4.36 9.39 13.69
C SER A 26 3.66 8.09 14.05
N ARG A 27 3.34 7.25 13.06
CA ARG A 27 2.58 6.02 13.27
C ARG A 27 3.47 4.80 13.48
N ASN A 28 4.78 4.95 13.29
CA ASN A 28 5.77 3.88 13.49
C ASN A 28 6.57 4.04 14.79
N PHE A 29 6.58 5.23 15.40
CA PHE A 29 7.26 5.46 16.68
C PHE A 29 6.90 4.39 17.74
N PRO A 30 7.88 3.82 18.47
CA PRO A 30 9.28 4.23 18.57
C PRO A 30 10.22 3.60 17.51
N LEU A 31 9.69 2.90 16.50
CA LEU A 31 10.52 2.37 15.42
C LEU A 31 10.90 3.48 14.45
N THR A 32 12.20 3.61 14.19
CA THR A 32 12.77 4.46 13.14
C THR A 32 13.52 3.61 12.11
N PRO A 33 13.79 4.14 10.90
CA PRO A 33 14.63 3.47 9.91
C PRO A 33 16.02 3.01 10.42
N ASP A 34 16.58 3.68 11.43
CA ASP A 34 17.86 3.34 12.05
C ASP A 34 17.78 2.20 13.08
N THR A 35 16.59 1.92 13.61
CA THR A 35 16.37 0.92 14.68
C THR A 35 15.90 -0.44 14.16
N VAL A 36 15.69 -0.56 12.84
CA VAL A 36 15.25 -1.78 12.19
C VAL A 36 16.18 -2.13 11.05
N SER A 37 16.44 -3.42 10.81
CA SER A 37 17.19 -3.86 9.63
C SER A 37 16.30 -3.88 8.38
N TYR A 38 16.91 -3.76 7.20
CA TYR A 38 16.18 -3.85 5.93
C TYR A 38 15.44 -5.19 5.74
N GLY A 39 15.93 -6.28 6.36
CA GLY A 39 15.29 -7.60 6.38
C GLY A 39 14.26 -7.81 7.49
N SER A 40 13.85 -6.75 8.20
CA SER A 40 12.95 -6.86 9.34
C SER A 40 11.53 -7.31 8.94
N LYS A 41 10.98 -8.28 9.68
CA LYS A 41 9.59 -8.74 9.55
C LYS A 41 8.60 -7.86 10.33
N LYS A 42 9.04 -6.78 10.96
CA LYS A 42 8.14 -5.83 11.63
C LYS A 42 7.23 -5.17 10.60
N LYS A 43 5.92 -5.18 10.85
CA LYS A 43 4.93 -4.47 10.04
C LYS A 43 4.87 -3.01 10.48
N VAL A 44 5.06 -2.11 9.53
CA VAL A 44 5.05 -0.64 9.75
C VAL A 44 4.15 0.02 8.72
N ARG A 45 3.73 1.26 9.00
CA ARG A 45 2.92 2.07 8.10
C ARG A 45 3.79 2.84 7.12
N TRP A 46 3.30 2.87 5.88
CA TRP A 46 3.89 3.58 4.75
C TRP A 46 2.84 4.49 4.14
N THR A 47 3.28 5.62 3.60
CA THR A 47 2.43 6.57 2.88
C THR A 47 3.11 6.91 1.55
N CYS A 48 2.42 6.77 0.42
CA CYS A 48 2.98 7.14 -0.89
C CYS A 48 2.73 8.63 -1.19
N GLU A 49 3.30 9.11 -2.29
CA GLU A 49 3.16 10.51 -2.74
C GLU A 49 1.71 10.91 -3.04
N ASN A 50 0.84 9.94 -3.38
CA ASN A 50 -0.61 10.16 -3.52
C ASN A 50 -1.36 10.20 -2.17
N GLY A 51 -0.65 10.16 -1.04
CA GLY A 51 -1.24 10.17 0.30
C GLY A 51 -1.85 8.84 0.75
N HIS A 52 -1.78 7.77 -0.06
CA HIS A 52 -2.33 6.49 0.34
C HIS A 52 -1.48 5.83 1.41
N SER A 53 -2.14 5.41 2.49
CA SER A 53 -1.51 4.76 3.63
C SER A 53 -1.74 3.25 3.61
N TRP A 54 -0.69 2.44 3.75
CA TRP A 54 -0.81 0.99 3.90
C TRP A 54 0.20 0.43 4.90
N GLN A 55 -0.04 -0.81 5.36
CA GLN A 55 0.85 -1.51 6.27
C GLN A 55 1.44 -2.74 5.59
N THR A 56 2.76 -2.92 5.72
CA THR A 56 3.48 -4.12 5.28
C THR A 56 4.82 -4.21 6.04
N THR A 57 5.59 -5.28 5.87
CA THR A 57 6.89 -5.43 6.53
C THR A 57 7.98 -4.61 5.86
N VAL A 58 9.02 -4.25 6.63
CA VAL A 58 10.22 -3.57 6.10
C VAL A 58 10.91 -4.44 5.05
N HIS A 59 11.01 -5.75 5.29
CA HIS A 59 11.56 -6.72 4.35
C HIS A 59 10.87 -6.65 2.98
N VAL A 60 9.54 -6.75 2.94
CA VAL A 60 8.77 -6.76 1.69
C VAL A 60 8.89 -5.42 0.95
N ARG A 61 9.11 -4.32 1.66
CA ARG A 61 9.37 -3.00 1.06
C ARG A 61 10.79 -2.86 0.52
N SER A 62 11.76 -3.42 1.23
CA SER A 62 13.14 -3.52 0.78
C SER A 62 13.28 -4.40 -0.46
N GLU A 63 12.38 -5.37 -0.68
CA GLU A 63 12.30 -6.17 -1.91
C GLU A 63 11.66 -5.43 -3.10
N GLY A 64 11.10 -4.23 -2.89
CA GLY A 64 10.56 -3.39 -3.96
C GLY A 64 9.03 -3.39 -4.08
N SER A 65 8.28 -3.97 -3.13
CA SER A 65 6.82 -3.78 -3.11
C SER A 65 6.47 -2.30 -2.98
N GLY A 66 5.39 -1.85 -3.63
CA GLY A 66 4.92 -0.47 -3.60
C GLY A 66 3.51 -0.33 -3.02
N CYS A 67 2.95 0.88 -3.12
CA CYS A 67 1.57 1.16 -2.72
C CYS A 67 0.60 0.17 -3.41
N PRO A 68 -0.16 -0.63 -2.65
CA PRO A 68 -1.04 -1.64 -3.24
C PRO A 68 -2.23 -1.02 -3.98
N TYR A 69 -2.63 0.21 -3.61
CA TYR A 69 -3.73 0.92 -4.24
C TYR A 69 -3.31 1.48 -5.61
N CYS A 70 -2.17 2.17 -5.68
CA CYS A 70 -1.61 2.66 -6.95
C CYS A 70 -1.32 1.52 -7.94
N ALA A 71 -0.91 0.35 -7.43
CA ALA A 71 -0.67 -0.83 -8.26
C ALA A 71 -1.94 -1.65 -8.59
N GLY A 72 -3.13 -1.19 -8.19
CA GLY A 72 -4.39 -1.90 -8.46
C GLY A 72 -4.57 -3.24 -7.72
N ARG A 73 -3.70 -3.56 -6.76
CA ARG A 73 -3.74 -4.81 -5.96
C ARG A 73 -4.77 -4.75 -4.83
N LYS A 74 -5.18 -3.55 -4.43
CA LYS A 74 -6.24 -3.31 -3.43
C LYS A 74 -7.13 -2.18 -3.89
N VAL A 75 -8.41 -2.29 -3.58
CA VAL A 75 -9.40 -1.23 -3.77
C VAL A 75 -9.24 -0.19 -2.67
N LEU A 76 -9.28 1.08 -3.05
CA LEU A 76 -9.37 2.25 -2.21
C LEU A 76 -10.56 3.07 -2.71
N PRO A 77 -11.67 3.12 -1.94
CA PRO A 77 -12.83 3.94 -2.28
C PRO A 77 -12.44 5.41 -2.47
N GLY A 78 -12.94 6.02 -3.54
CA GLY A 78 -12.59 7.39 -3.94
C GLY A 78 -11.32 7.50 -4.78
N PHE A 79 -10.65 6.40 -5.11
CA PHE A 79 -9.42 6.43 -5.91
C PHE A 79 -9.44 5.45 -7.09
N ASN A 80 -9.54 4.15 -6.82
CA ASN A 80 -9.42 3.11 -7.86
C ASN A 80 -10.59 2.10 -7.86
N ASP A 81 -11.68 2.44 -7.19
CA ASP A 81 -12.91 1.67 -7.23
C ASP A 81 -13.74 1.98 -8.50
N LEU A 82 -14.61 1.04 -8.88
CA LEU A 82 -15.49 1.17 -10.04
C LEU A 82 -16.39 2.41 -9.95
N GLY A 83 -16.92 2.69 -8.77
CA GLY A 83 -17.78 3.86 -8.53
C GLY A 83 -17.09 5.19 -8.85
N THR A 84 -15.82 5.31 -8.48
CA THR A 84 -15.01 6.51 -8.76
C THR A 84 -14.56 6.58 -10.21
N LEU A 85 -14.07 5.48 -10.78
CA LEU A 85 -13.46 5.50 -12.11
C LEU A 85 -14.46 5.43 -13.27
N TYR A 86 -15.61 4.78 -13.06
CA TYR A 86 -16.61 4.53 -14.09
C TYR A 86 -18.03 4.70 -13.55
N PRO A 87 -18.45 5.95 -13.25
CA PRO A 87 -19.76 6.22 -12.65
C PRO A 87 -20.94 5.71 -13.50
N ASP A 88 -20.83 5.78 -14.83
CA ASP A 88 -21.89 5.29 -15.74
C ASP A 88 -22.03 3.76 -15.70
N VAL A 89 -20.94 3.04 -15.45
CA VAL A 89 -20.95 1.58 -15.27
C VAL A 89 -21.45 1.24 -13.88
N ALA A 90 -21.01 1.98 -12.86
CA ALA A 90 -21.51 1.83 -11.50
C ALA A 90 -23.02 2.10 -11.38
N ALA A 91 -23.57 2.99 -12.21
CA ALA A 91 -25.02 3.25 -12.28
C ALA A 91 -25.83 2.05 -12.79
N GLN A 92 -25.19 1.12 -13.52
CA GLN A 92 -25.79 -0.11 -14.01
C GLN A 92 -25.71 -1.26 -12.99
N TRP A 93 -25.24 -1.00 -11.77
CA TRP A 93 -25.03 -2.02 -10.75
C TRP A 93 -26.34 -2.64 -10.26
N ASP A 94 -26.46 -3.96 -10.44
CA ASP A 94 -27.59 -4.73 -9.95
C ASP A 94 -27.31 -5.25 -8.53
N ARG A 95 -27.85 -4.57 -7.52
CA ARG A 95 -27.64 -4.91 -6.11
C ARG A 95 -28.21 -6.29 -5.74
N GLU A 96 -29.32 -6.71 -6.37
CA GLU A 96 -29.92 -8.01 -6.05
C GLU A 96 -29.02 -9.16 -6.51
N LYS A 97 -28.39 -9.01 -7.68
CA LYS A 97 -27.44 -10.01 -8.19
C LYS A 97 -26.08 -9.97 -7.51
N ASN A 98 -25.61 -8.78 -7.13
CA ASN A 98 -24.26 -8.59 -6.59
C ASN A 98 -24.18 -8.62 -5.05
N GLY A 99 -25.32 -8.83 -4.39
CA GLY A 99 -25.40 -9.09 -2.95
C GLY A 99 -24.82 -7.95 -2.10
N PRO A 100 -23.84 -8.22 -1.21
CA PRO A 100 -23.32 -7.21 -0.29
C PRO A 100 -22.31 -6.25 -0.94
N LEU A 101 -21.86 -6.53 -2.17
CA LEU A 101 -20.84 -5.72 -2.82
C LEU A 101 -21.45 -4.44 -3.40
N SER A 102 -20.70 -3.35 -3.29
CA SER A 102 -20.97 -2.09 -3.98
C SER A 102 -19.90 -1.81 -5.05
N PRO A 103 -20.18 -0.90 -6.00
CA PRO A 103 -19.15 -0.40 -6.93
C PRO A 103 -17.91 0.17 -6.24
N ARG A 104 -17.97 0.51 -4.94
CA ARG A 104 -16.84 1.03 -4.17
C ARG A 104 -15.93 -0.07 -3.62
N ASP A 105 -16.38 -1.32 -3.66
CA ASP A 105 -15.66 -2.49 -3.13
C ASP A 105 -14.88 -3.26 -4.21
N VAL A 106 -15.09 -2.91 -5.49
CA VAL A 106 -14.48 -3.60 -6.63
C VAL A 106 -13.55 -2.69 -7.42
N SER A 107 -12.41 -3.23 -7.86
CA SER A 107 -11.54 -2.56 -8.81
C SER A 107 -11.96 -2.87 -10.25
N THR A 108 -11.50 -2.05 -11.17
CA THR A 108 -11.86 -2.08 -12.59
C THR A 108 -11.23 -3.23 -13.36
N GLY A 109 -10.23 -3.90 -12.76
CA GLY A 109 -9.64 -5.16 -13.25
C GLY A 109 -10.05 -6.39 -12.44
N SER A 110 -11.09 -6.28 -11.60
CA SER A 110 -11.58 -7.40 -10.80
C SER A 110 -12.11 -8.52 -11.70
N LYS A 111 -11.80 -9.78 -11.36
CA LYS A 111 -12.39 -10.97 -12.02
C LYS A 111 -13.76 -11.33 -11.45
N ILE A 112 -14.27 -10.54 -10.51
CA ILE A 112 -15.63 -10.71 -9.99
C ILE A 112 -16.57 -10.37 -11.16
N LEU A 113 -17.34 -11.36 -11.60
CA LEU A 113 -18.44 -11.15 -12.53
C LEU A 113 -19.51 -10.36 -11.77
N ILE A 114 -19.74 -9.13 -12.19
CA ILE A 114 -20.69 -8.15 -11.62
C ILE A 114 -21.78 -7.81 -12.65
#